data_AF-A0A5K1USH8-F1
#
_entry.id   AF-A0A5K1USH8-F1
#
_cell.length_a   1.000
_cell.length_b   1.000
_cell.length_c   1.000
_cell.angle_alpha   90.00
_cell.angle_beta   90.00
_cell.angle_gamma   90.00
#
_symmetry.space_group_name_H-M   'P 1'
#
loop_
_entity.id
_entity.type
_entity.pdbx_description
1 polymer ?
#
loop_
_entity_poly.entity_id
_entity_poly.type
_entity_poly.pdbx_seq_one_letter_code
_entity_poly.pdbx_strand_id
1 'polypeptide(L)'
;MSLSQFTPVDSQRYYVISAYGNKREEAKTEREAVTKPNLIKERKYKKKRWDSRLKVEAVKKAEELGLTHATNHLQKTYPGLYSDLCPSTLQYWVQQSNVMKKKIIRA
;
A
#
# COMPACT_ATOMS: atom_id res chain seq x y z
N MET A 1 18.91 44.40 12.36
CA MET A 1 19.90 43.46 11.80
C MET A 1 19.62 43.29 10.32
N SER A 2 20.58 43.61 9.45
CA SER A 2 20.43 43.55 7.99
C SER A 2 20.77 42.14 7.51
N LEU A 3 19.84 41.46 6.84
CA LEU A 3 20.09 40.15 6.25
C LEU A 3 20.97 40.31 5.00
N SER A 4 22.15 39.68 5.03
CA SER A 4 23.08 39.61 3.89
C SER A 4 22.38 38.94 2.70
N GLN A 5 22.19 39.69 1.62
CA GLN A 5 21.59 39.19 0.39
C GLN A 5 22.65 38.45 -0.42
N PHE A 6 22.38 37.19 -0.75
CA PHE A 6 23.31 36.32 -1.46
C PHE A 6 23.68 36.90 -2.83
N THR A 7 24.96 37.14 -3.05
CA THR A 7 25.50 37.52 -4.36
C THR A 7 26.02 36.25 -5.05
N PRO A 8 25.46 35.84 -6.20
CA PRO A 8 25.94 34.67 -6.91
C PRO A 8 27.39 34.93 -7.37
N VAL A 9 28.27 34.00 -7.03
CA VAL A 9 29.70 34.12 -7.32
C VAL A 9 29.96 33.87 -8.81
N ASP A 10 30.90 34.64 -9.37
CA ASP A 10 31.20 34.70 -10.80
C ASP A 10 31.53 33.33 -11.41
N SER A 11 30.80 32.98 -12.47
CA SER A 11 30.86 31.67 -13.14
C SER A 11 32.20 31.35 -13.78
N GLN A 12 33.04 32.35 -14.03
CA GLN A 12 34.34 32.20 -14.70
C GLN A 12 35.43 31.57 -13.80
N ARG A 13 35.21 31.46 -12.49
CA ARG A 13 36.19 30.89 -11.54
C ARG A 13 36.06 29.39 -11.31
N TYR A 14 35.06 28.73 -11.89
CA TYR A 14 34.79 27.32 -11.63
C TYR A 14 34.69 26.56 -12.95
N TYR A 15 35.48 25.48 -13.06
CA TYR A 15 35.27 24.49 -14.11
C TYR A 15 34.42 23.36 -13.53
N VAL A 16 33.35 23.01 -14.25
CA VAL A 16 32.50 21.86 -13.90
C VAL A 16 33.25 20.60 -14.31
N ILE A 17 33.64 19.77 -13.34
CA ILE A 17 34.27 18.48 -13.62
C ILE A 17 33.19 17.51 -14.15
N SER A 18 32.96 17.48 -15.46
CA SER A 18 32.10 16.49 -16.12
C SER A 18 32.89 15.19 -16.39
N ALA A 19 33.52 14.60 -15.36
CA ALA A 19 34.35 13.41 -15.53
C ALA A 19 33.56 12.07 -15.43
N TYR A 20 32.26 12.11 -15.15
CA TYR A 20 31.41 10.90 -15.17
C TYR A 20 30.30 11.04 -16.21
N GLY A 21 30.70 11.39 -17.43
CA GLY A 21 29.94 10.94 -18.58
C GLY A 21 29.98 9.41 -18.58
N ASN A 22 28.88 8.77 -18.20
CA ASN A 22 28.67 7.34 -18.42
C ASN A 22 28.74 7.10 -19.92
N LYS A 23 29.96 6.85 -20.44
CA LYS A 23 30.15 6.23 -21.75
C LYS A 23 29.56 4.83 -21.63
N ARG A 24 28.31 4.65 -22.02
CA ARG A 24 27.84 3.32 -22.41
C ARG A 24 28.35 3.10 -23.82
N GLU A 25 29.52 2.48 -23.89
CA GLU A 25 29.98 1.79 -25.08
C GLU A 25 28.90 0.81 -25.50
N GLU A 26 28.36 0.99 -26.71
CA GLU A 26 27.50 -0.01 -27.35
C GLU A 26 28.36 -1.19 -27.78
N ALA A 27 28.63 -2.09 -26.84
CA ALA A 27 28.99 -3.45 -27.21
C ALA A 27 27.72 -4.12 -27.73
N LYS A 28 27.60 -4.22 -29.07
CA LYS A 28 26.69 -5.16 -29.74
C LYS A 28 27.15 -6.58 -29.41
N THR A 29 26.84 -7.05 -28.22
CA THR A 29 26.70 -8.47 -27.97
C THR A 29 25.27 -8.80 -28.38
N GLU A 30 25.13 -9.67 -29.38
CA GLU A 30 23.87 -10.34 -29.71
C GLU A 30 23.40 -11.10 -28.47
N ARG A 31 22.70 -10.40 -27.57
CA ARG A 31 22.00 -11.01 -26.47
C ARG A 31 20.68 -11.45 -27.06
N GLU A 32 20.60 -12.73 -27.35
CA GLU A 32 19.34 -13.45 -27.56
C GLU A 32 18.33 -12.88 -26.56
N ALA A 33 17.28 -12.27 -27.10
CA ALA A 33 16.19 -11.74 -26.32
C ALA A 33 15.45 -12.93 -25.69
N VAL A 34 15.98 -13.46 -24.59
CA VAL A 34 15.25 -14.31 -23.68
C VAL A 34 14.25 -13.39 -22.98
N THR A 35 13.17 -13.08 -23.69
CA THR A 35 11.96 -12.51 -23.13
C THR A 35 11.54 -13.43 -21.99
N LYS A 36 11.82 -13.01 -20.75
CA LYS A 36 11.31 -13.68 -19.56
C LYS A 36 9.80 -13.83 -19.77
N PRO A 37 9.25 -15.04 -19.73
CA PRO A 37 7.81 -15.20 -19.90
C PRO A 37 7.14 -14.40 -18.79
N ASN A 38 6.33 -13.42 -19.18
CA ASN A 38 5.42 -12.76 -18.26
C ASN A 38 4.48 -13.86 -17.76
N LEU A 39 4.80 -14.45 -16.61
CA LEU A 39 3.90 -15.32 -15.88
C LEU A 39 2.71 -14.46 -15.46
N ILE A 40 1.72 -14.37 -16.34
CA ILE A 40 0.39 -13.87 -16.03
C ILE A 40 -0.14 -14.86 -14.98
N LYS A 41 0.10 -14.55 -13.71
CA LYS A 41 -0.47 -15.31 -12.60
C LYS A 41 -1.96 -15.10 -12.68
N GLU A 42 -2.66 -16.08 -13.25
CA GLU A 42 -4.11 -16.14 -13.20
C GLU A 42 -4.54 -15.93 -11.75
N ARG A 43 -5.31 -14.86 -11.50
CA ARG A 43 -5.86 -14.60 -10.17
C ARG A 43 -6.93 -15.65 -9.91
N LYS A 44 -6.52 -16.82 -9.39
CA LYS A 44 -7.39 -17.95 -9.02
C LYS A 44 -8.40 -17.62 -7.91
N TYR A 45 -8.29 -16.44 -7.30
CA TYR A 45 -9.17 -16.05 -6.21
C TYR A 45 -10.45 -15.41 -6.76
N LYS A 46 -11.53 -16.21 -6.79
CA LYS A 46 -12.89 -15.66 -6.84
C LYS A 46 -13.03 -14.73 -5.64
N LYS A 47 -13.22 -13.42 -5.88
CA LYS A 47 -13.36 -12.43 -4.80
C LYS A 47 -14.57 -12.82 -3.94
N LYS A 48 -14.34 -13.36 -2.74
CA LYS A 48 -15.40 -13.69 -1.78
C LYS A 48 -16.08 -12.38 -1.41
N ARG A 49 -17.36 -12.25 -1.81
CA ARG A 49 -18.17 -11.09 -1.42
C ARG A 49 -18.64 -11.34 0.00
N TRP A 50 -18.21 -10.49 0.92
CA TRP A 50 -18.63 -10.55 2.31
C TRP A 50 -20.03 -9.99 2.50
N ASP A 51 -20.90 -10.79 3.12
CA ASP A 51 -22.23 -10.34 3.51
C ASP A 51 -22.17 -9.21 4.55
N SER A 52 -23.13 -8.30 4.48
CA SER A 52 -23.22 -7.16 5.38
C SER A 52 -23.36 -7.60 6.85
N ARG A 53 -24.12 -8.66 7.12
CA ARG A 53 -24.31 -9.21 8.47
C ARG A 53 -23.00 -9.68 9.10
N LEU A 54 -22.19 -10.41 8.33
CA LEU A 54 -20.86 -10.86 8.77
C LEU A 54 -19.93 -9.70 9.08
N LYS A 55 -19.97 -8.63 8.27
CA LYS A 55 -19.18 -7.42 8.55
C LYS A 55 -19.58 -6.76 9.87
N VAL A 56 -20.89 -6.68 10.14
CA VAL A 56 -21.39 -6.06 11.39
C VAL A 56 -20.97 -6.88 12.61
N GLU A 57 -21.11 -8.20 12.55
CA GLU A 57 -20.64 -9.08 13.64
C GLU A 57 -19.13 -8.97 13.86
N ALA A 58 -18.35 -8.96 12.78
CA ALA A 58 -16.90 -8.83 12.87
C ALA A 58 -16.48 -7.48 13.48
N VAL A 59 -17.13 -6.39 13.08
CA VAL A 59 -16.88 -5.05 13.65
C VAL A 59 -17.25 -5.01 15.13
N LYS A 60 -18.39 -5.60 15.53
CA LYS A 60 -18.79 -5.69 16.94
C LYS A 60 -17.74 -6.45 17.77
N LYS A 61 -17.23 -7.57 17.25
CA LYS A 61 -16.14 -8.31 17.89
C LYS A 61 -14.83 -7.53 17.96
N ALA A 62 -14.53 -6.70 16.95
CA ALA A 62 -13.38 -5.81 16.97
C ALA A 62 -13.51 -4.73 18.06
N GLU A 63 -14.71 -4.19 18.29
CA GLU A 63 -15.00 -3.25 19.37
C GLU A 63 -14.87 -3.90 20.76
N GLU A 64 -15.24 -5.18 20.91
CA GLU A 64 -15.16 -5.93 22.17
C GLU A 64 -13.73 -6.37 22.54
N LEU A 65 -12.98 -6.95 21.58
CA LEU A 65 -11.70 -7.64 21.85
C LEU A 65 -10.46 -6.89 21.33
N GLY A 66 -10.66 -5.86 20.50
CA GLY A 66 -9.59 -5.26 19.71
C GLY A 66 -9.30 -6.03 18.42
N LEU A 67 -8.64 -5.37 17.49
CA LEU A 67 -8.58 -5.77 16.08
C LEU A 67 -7.93 -7.14 15.84
N THR A 68 -6.75 -7.38 16.43
CA THR A 68 -5.94 -8.59 16.25
C THR A 68 -6.54 -9.80 16.95
N HIS A 69 -7.06 -9.61 18.16
CA HIS A 69 -7.73 -10.68 18.89
C HIS A 69 -9.06 -11.05 18.25
N ALA A 70 -9.81 -10.07 17.73
CA ALA A 70 -11.05 -10.31 17.02
C ALA A 70 -10.83 -11.11 15.73
N THR A 71 -9.82 -10.79 14.91
CA THR A 71 -9.55 -11.60 13.70
C THR A 71 -9.22 -13.05 14.03
N ASN A 72 -8.35 -13.27 15.01
CA ASN A 72 -7.94 -14.61 15.41
C ASN A 72 -9.12 -15.38 16.00
N HIS A 73 -9.96 -14.72 16.79
CA HIS A 73 -11.17 -15.32 17.34
C HIS A 73 -12.14 -15.71 16.22
N LEU A 74 -12.46 -14.79 15.29
CA LEU A 74 -13.40 -15.05 14.19
C LEU A 74 -12.93 -16.19 13.27
N GLN A 75 -11.63 -16.24 12.96
CA GLN A 75 -11.04 -17.33 12.18
C GLN A 75 -11.13 -18.68 12.91
N LYS A 76 -10.93 -18.70 14.23
CA LYS A 76 -11.03 -19.92 15.04
C LYS A 76 -12.46 -20.39 15.21
N THR A 77 -13.41 -19.47 15.45
CA THR A 77 -14.82 -19.81 15.71
C THR A 77 -15.55 -20.17 14.42
N TYR A 78 -15.33 -19.42 13.34
CA TYR A 78 -16.01 -19.66 12.07
C TYR A 78 -15.02 -19.68 10.89
N PRO A 79 -14.16 -20.72 10.80
CA PRO A 79 -13.14 -20.80 9.76
C PRO A 79 -13.73 -20.78 8.34
N GLY A 80 -14.89 -21.40 8.10
CA GLY A 80 -15.52 -21.39 6.76
C GLY A 80 -15.98 -20.00 6.29
N LEU A 81 -16.30 -19.11 7.23
CA LEU A 81 -16.74 -17.75 6.93
C LEU A 81 -15.55 -16.80 6.91
N TYR A 82 -14.71 -16.82 7.95
CA TYR A 82 -13.67 -15.83 8.18
C TYR A 82 -12.24 -16.27 7.81
N SER A 83 -12.02 -17.41 7.14
CA SER A 83 -10.67 -17.91 6.77
C SER A 83 -9.75 -16.85 6.17
N ASP A 84 -10.30 -16.04 5.27
CA ASP A 84 -9.54 -15.07 4.48
C ASP A 84 -9.57 -13.66 5.11
N LEU A 85 -10.12 -13.53 6.33
CA LEU A 85 -10.25 -12.25 7.00
C LEU A 85 -8.90 -11.81 7.58
N CYS A 86 -8.29 -10.78 7.01
CA CYS A 86 -7.06 -10.19 7.56
C CYS A 86 -7.36 -9.00 8.50
N PRO A 87 -6.46 -8.67 9.44
CA PRO A 87 -6.59 -7.51 10.32
C PRO A 87 -6.82 -6.19 9.57
N SER A 88 -6.11 -5.95 8.46
CA SER A 88 -6.31 -4.75 7.62
C SER A 88 -7.72 -4.66 7.03
N THR A 89 -8.33 -5.80 6.69
CA THR A 89 -9.71 -5.85 6.18
C THR A 89 -10.71 -5.50 7.28
N LEU A 90 -10.49 -6.03 8.49
CA LEU A 90 -11.31 -5.70 9.64
C LEU A 90 -11.17 -4.22 10.03
N GLN A 91 -9.94 -3.67 9.99
CA GLN A 91 -9.66 -2.26 10.22
C GLN A 91 -10.47 -1.37 9.27
N TYR A 92 -10.44 -1.71 7.99
CA TYR A 92 -11.18 -0.98 6.96
C TYR A 92 -12.69 -0.97 7.26
N TRP A 93 -13.27 -2.09 7.68
CA TRP A 93 -14.69 -2.14 8.06
C TRP A 93 -15.02 -1.31 9.29
N VAL A 94 -14.16 -1.31 10.31
CA VAL A 94 -14.32 -0.46 11.51
C VAL A 94 -14.23 1.03 11.13
N GLN A 95 -13.32 1.40 10.24
CA GLN A 95 -13.24 2.78 9.77
C GLN A 95 -14.48 3.21 8.97
N GLN A 96 -14.95 2.36 8.06
CA GLN A 96 -16.17 2.57 7.29
C GLN A 96 -17.39 2.77 8.20
N SER A 97 -17.57 1.91 9.21
CA SER A 97 -18.69 2.01 10.14
C SER A 97 -18.65 3.32 10.93
N ASN A 98 -17.46 3.76 11.37
CA ASN A 98 -17.28 5.01 12.10
C ASN A 98 -17.55 6.25 11.24
N VAL A 99 -17.18 6.24 9.96
CA VAL A 99 -17.51 7.33 9.03
C VAL A 99 -19.03 7.44 8.85
N MET A 100 -19.74 6.32 8.75
CA MET A 100 -21.20 6.31 8.64
C MET A 100 -21.88 6.85 9.92
N LYS A 101 -21.42 6.43 11.11
CA LYS A 101 -21.92 6.96 12.40
C LYS A 101 -21.75 8.49 12.48
N LYS A 102 -20.61 9.02 12.04
CA LYS A 102 -20.32 10.47 12.05
C LYS A 102 -21.19 11.29 11.09
N LYS A 103 -21.61 10.72 9.95
CA LYS A 103 -22.49 11.41 8.99
C LYS A 103 -23.92 11.55 9.52
N ILE A 104 -24.43 10.54 10.21
CA ILE A 104 -25.79 10.54 10.78
C ILE A 104 -25.94 11.59 11.88
N ILE A 105 -24.91 11.82 12.70
CA ILE A 105 -24.94 12.80 13.80
C ILE A 105 -24.88 14.25 13.28
N ARG A 106 -24.43 14.46 12.04
CA ARG A 106 -24.25 15.79 11.42
C ARG A 106 -25.37 16.18 10.45
N ALA A 107 -26.33 15.27 10.21
CA ALA A 107 -27.49 15.50 9.37
C ALA A 107 -28.71 15.83 10.24
#